data_AF-A0A1D7XJD5-F1
#
_entry.id   AF-A0A1D7XJD5-F1
#
_cell.length_a   1.000
_cell.length_b   1.000
_cell.length_c   1.000
_cell.angle_alpha   90.00
_cell.angle_beta   90.00
_cell.angle_gamma   90.00
#
_symmetry.space_group_name_H-M   'P 1'
#
loop_
_entity.id
_entity.type
_entity.pdbx_description
1 polymer ?
#
loop_
_entity_poly.entity_id
_entity_poly.type
_entity_poly.pdbx_seq_one_letter_code
_entity_poly.pdbx_strand_id
1 'polypeptide(L)'
;MATDFVEKFKRYLQEDGKSAKTIESYVGDIAGFVAYLQNMGVKFQGELKRFYVTSFRNHIIESQYEIATINKKINSLQAFNKFLVKNNFSNENVVDIRKDRMKV
;
A
#
# COMPACT_ATOMS: atom_id res chain seq x y z
N MET A 1 -9.40 10.69 -8.70
CA MET A 1 -9.13 9.42 -9.42
C MET A 1 -8.06 8.65 -8.64
N ALA A 2 -7.90 7.34 -8.78
CA ALA A 2 -6.98 6.57 -7.93
C ALA A 2 -5.50 7.05 -7.96
N THR A 3 -5.08 7.67 -9.07
CA THR A 3 -3.80 8.41 -9.23
C THR A 3 -3.61 9.53 -8.20
N ASP A 4 -4.70 10.13 -7.71
CA ASP A 4 -4.68 11.23 -6.75
C ASP A 4 -4.14 10.81 -5.38
N PHE A 5 -4.49 9.61 -4.89
CA PHE A 5 -4.01 9.15 -3.59
C PHE A 5 -2.54 8.75 -3.61
N VAL A 6 -2.05 8.22 -4.73
CA VAL A 6 -0.63 7.91 -4.93
C VAL A 6 0.20 9.20 -4.90
N GLU A 7 -0.24 10.24 -5.60
CA GLU A 7 0.45 11.54 -5.60
C GLU A 7 0.35 12.26 -4.26
N LYS A 8 -0.80 12.20 -3.57
CA LYS A 8 -0.91 12.73 -2.19
C LYS A 8 0.05 12.00 -1.25
N PHE A 9 0.17 10.68 -1.37
CA PHE A 9 1.12 9.91 -0.55
C PHE A 9 2.58 10.26 -0.87
N LYS A 10 2.91 10.46 -2.14
CA LYS A 10 4.23 10.93 -2.57
C LYS A 10 4.58 12.26 -1.91
N ARG A 11 3.68 13.26 -1.96
CA ARG A 11 3.87 14.57 -1.31
C ARG A 11 4.06 14.42 0.20
N TYR A 12 3.22 13.60 0.83
CA TYR A 12 3.35 13.29 2.24
C TYR A 12 4.75 12.73 2.61
N LEU A 13 5.30 11.81 1.81
CA LEU A 13 6.64 11.26 2.06
C LEU A 13 7.76 12.30 1.84
N GLN A 14 7.57 13.24 0.90
CA GLN A 14 8.49 14.35 0.68
C GLN A 14 8.50 15.30 1.88
N GLU A 15 7.32 15.66 2.39
CA GLU A 15 7.16 16.50 3.59
C GLU A 15 7.70 15.81 4.86
N ASP A 16 7.59 14.48 4.94
CA ASP A 16 8.19 13.65 6.01
C ASP A 16 9.71 13.47 5.86
N GLY A 17 10.33 14.13 4.87
CA GLY A 17 11.79 14.14 4.66
C GLY A 17 12.38 12.81 4.21
N LYS A 18 11.60 11.92 3.58
CA LYS A 18 12.12 10.65 3.07
C LYS A 18 13.05 10.89 1.88
N SER A 19 14.06 10.02 1.76
CA SER A 19 14.97 10.04 0.61
C SER A 19 14.21 9.76 -0.70
N ALA A 20 14.70 10.30 -1.82
CA ALA A 20 14.11 10.08 -3.15
C ALA A 20 13.94 8.58 -3.46
N LYS A 21 14.94 7.75 -3.12
CA LYS A 21 14.88 6.29 -3.31
C LYS A 21 13.80 5.62 -2.46
N THR A 22 13.62 6.08 -1.23
CA THR A 22 12.54 5.58 -0.35
C THR A 22 11.18 5.96 -0.90
N ILE A 23 11.02 7.21 -1.35
CA ILE A 23 9.79 7.72 -1.96
C ILE A 23 9.46 6.89 -3.21
N GLU A 24 10.41 6.72 -4.12
CA GLU A 24 10.23 5.94 -5.34
C GLU A 24 9.77 4.51 -5.04
N SER A 25 10.44 3.82 -4.10
CA SER A 25 10.04 2.45 -3.72
C SER A 25 8.62 2.41 -3.15
N TYR A 26 8.27 3.32 -2.25
CA TYR A 26 6.97 3.31 -1.58
C TYR A 26 5.86 3.66 -2.58
N VAL A 27 6.06 4.69 -3.39
CA VAL A 27 5.12 5.11 -4.42
C VAL A 27 4.93 4.02 -5.46
N GLY A 28 6.00 3.37 -5.93
CA GLY A 28 5.91 2.26 -6.88
C GLY A 28 5.13 1.06 -6.32
N ASP A 29 5.35 0.71 -5.06
CA ASP A 29 4.60 -0.38 -4.40
C ASP A 29 3.10 -0.04 -4.27
N ILE A 30 2.76 1.19 -3.89
CA ILE A 30 1.36 1.63 -3.77
C ILE A 30 0.68 1.79 -5.13
N ALA A 31 1.39 2.28 -6.14
CA ALA A 31 0.88 2.31 -7.51
C ALA A 31 0.51 0.90 -8.01
N GLY A 32 1.37 -0.08 -7.73
CA GLY A 32 1.08 -1.50 -8.03
C GLY A 32 -0.16 -2.03 -7.30
N PHE A 33 -0.34 -1.69 -6.02
CA PHE A 33 -1.54 -2.04 -5.26
C PHE A 33 -2.81 -1.40 -5.85
N VAL A 34 -2.76 -0.11 -6.19
CA VAL A 34 -3.90 0.60 -6.78
C VAL A 34 -4.25 0.04 -8.16
N ALA A 35 -3.26 -0.27 -8.99
CA ALA A 35 -3.46 -0.92 -10.28
C ALA A 35 -4.11 -2.31 -10.13
N TYR A 36 -3.69 -3.09 -9.13
CA TYR A 36 -4.32 -4.35 -8.80
C TYR A 36 -5.81 -4.20 -8.46
N LEU A 37 -6.18 -3.21 -7.62
CA LEU A 37 -7.58 -2.93 -7.32
C LEU A 37 -8.38 -2.55 -8.58
N GLN A 38 -7.79 -1.71 -9.43
CA GLN A 38 -8.41 -1.30 -10.69
C GLN A 38 -8.66 -2.49 -11.62
N ASN A 39 -7.73 -3.44 -11.71
CA ASN A 39 -7.90 -4.66 -12.49
C ASN A 39 -9.02 -5.57 -11.96
N MET A 40 -9.35 -5.48 -10.67
CA MET A 40 -10.52 -6.14 -10.07
C MET A 40 -11.82 -5.33 -10.24
N GLY A 41 -11.80 -4.23 -10.99
CA GLY A 41 -12.95 -3.32 -11.15
C GLY A 41 -13.19 -2.40 -9.94
N VAL A 42 -12.26 -2.34 -8.98
CA VAL A 42 -12.37 -1.51 -7.79
C VAL A 42 -11.64 -0.19 -7.99
N LYS A 43 -12.40 0.90 -8.07
CA LYS A 43 -11.83 2.26 -8.05
C LYS A 43 -11.48 2.63 -6.60
N PHE A 44 -10.19 2.78 -6.32
CA PHE A 44 -9.75 3.20 -4.97
C PHE A 44 -10.14 4.65 -4.68
N GLN A 45 -10.86 4.86 -3.56
CA GLN A 45 -11.41 6.16 -3.14
C GLN A 45 -10.81 6.67 -1.81
N GLY A 46 -9.72 6.07 -1.33
CA GLY A 46 -9.03 6.49 -0.10
C GLY A 46 -9.36 5.62 1.11
N GLU A 47 -10.47 4.88 1.08
CA GLU A 47 -10.84 3.92 2.11
C GLU A 47 -10.12 2.58 1.90
N LEU A 48 -9.12 2.28 2.73
CA LEU A 48 -8.43 0.99 2.73
C LEU A 48 -9.16 0.00 3.64
N LYS A 49 -9.66 -1.08 3.05
CA LYS A 49 -10.37 -2.16 3.76
C LYS A 49 -9.47 -3.37 3.96
N ARG A 50 -9.72 -4.12 5.03
CA ARG A 50 -9.01 -5.37 5.34
C ARG A 50 -9.01 -6.35 4.17
N PHE A 51 -10.15 -6.48 3.49
CA PHE A 51 -10.31 -7.31 2.31
C PHE A 51 -9.31 -6.98 1.19
N TYR A 52 -9.06 -5.70 0.90
CA TYR A 52 -8.10 -5.29 -0.13
C TYR A 52 -6.67 -5.70 0.21
N VAL A 53 -6.29 -5.58 1.49
CA VAL A 53 -4.96 -5.97 1.99
C VAL A 53 -4.75 -7.47 1.82
N THR A 54 -5.71 -8.29 2.28
CA THR A 54 -5.60 -9.75 2.20
C THR A 54 -5.65 -10.25 0.76
N SER A 55 -6.49 -9.64 -0.08
CA SER A 55 -6.61 -9.99 -1.49
C SER A 55 -5.31 -9.69 -2.25
N PHE A 56 -4.74 -8.49 -2.07
CA PHE A 56 -3.48 -8.12 -2.70
C PHE A 56 -2.32 -9.01 -2.23
N ARG A 57 -2.26 -9.32 -0.93
CA ARG A 57 -1.26 -10.22 -0.36
C ARG A 57 -1.33 -11.61 -1.00
N ASN A 58 -2.52 -12.18 -1.13
CA ASN A 58 -2.70 -13.49 -1.76
C ASN A 58 -2.29 -13.44 -3.23
N HIS A 59 -2.67 -12.40 -3.96
CA HIS A 59 -2.28 -12.21 -5.35
C HIS A 59 -0.75 -12.21 -5.55
N ILE A 60 0.02 -11.49 -4.73
CA ILE A 60 1.49 -11.47 -4.86
C ILE A 60 2.15 -12.76 -4.38
N ILE A 61 1.51 -13.54 -3.50
CA ILE A 61 1.96 -14.90 -3.15
C ILE A 61 1.73 -15.86 -4.32
N GLU A 62 0.53 -15.85 -4.89
CA GLU A 62 0.15 -16.69 -6.04
C GLU A 62 1.03 -16.38 -7.26
N SER A 63 1.40 -15.10 -7.42
CA SER A 63 2.33 -14.64 -8.46
C SER A 63 3.81 -14.97 -8.17
N GLN A 64 4.10 -15.80 -7.15
CA GLN A 64 5.44 -16.31 -6.82
C GLN A 64 6.48 -15.20 -6.53
N TYR A 65 6.07 -14.09 -5.93
CA TYR A 65 7.05 -13.08 -5.48
C TYR A 65 7.88 -13.60 -4.31
N GLU A 66 9.16 -13.23 -4.29
CA GLU A 66 10.04 -13.49 -3.16
C GLU A 66 9.47 -12.94 -1.84
N ILE A 67 9.66 -13.69 -0.74
CA ILE A 67 9.19 -13.32 0.61
C ILE A 67 9.64 -11.91 1.01
N ALA A 68 10.87 -11.54 0.66
CA ALA A 68 11.40 -10.20 0.91
C ALA A 68 10.61 -9.11 0.17
N THR A 69 10.22 -9.37 -1.08
CA THR A 69 9.43 -8.44 -1.89
C THR A 69 8.00 -8.32 -1.38
N ILE A 70 7.38 -9.44 -0.97
CA ILE A 70 6.05 -9.45 -0.33
C ILE A 70 6.10 -8.59 0.94
N ASN A 71 7.06 -8.84 1.83
CA ASN A 71 7.21 -8.09 3.07
C ASN A 71 7.48 -6.61 2.84
N LYS A 72 8.27 -6.25 1.82
CA LYS A 72 8.49 -4.85 1.42
C LYS A 72 7.18 -4.19 1.00
N LYS A 73 6.39 -4.82 0.14
CA LYS A 73 5.08 -4.31 -0.32
C LYS A 73 4.09 -4.14 0.83
N ILE A 74 4.05 -5.08 1.79
CA ILE A 74 3.23 -4.96 3.00
C ILE A 74 3.67 -3.78 3.88
N ASN A 75 4.98 -3.53 4.02
CA ASN A 75 5.48 -2.36 4.75
C ASN A 75 5.08 -1.05 4.07
N SER A 76 5.22 -0.96 2.74
CA SER A 76 4.75 0.19 1.95
C SER A 76 3.24 0.41 2.15
N LEU A 77 2.44 -0.66 2.12
CA LEU A 77 0.99 -0.62 2.34
C LEU A 77 0.62 -0.17 3.75
N GLN A 78 1.38 -0.59 4.78
CA GLN A 78 1.19 -0.10 6.14
C GLN A 78 1.45 1.40 6.25
N ALA A 79 2.54 1.90 5.65
CA ALA A 79 2.85 3.32 5.65
C ALA A 79 1.76 4.13 4.93
N PHE A 80 1.25 3.62 3.81
CA PHE A 80 0.14 4.22 3.10
C PHE A 80 -1.15 4.23 3.93
N ASN A 81 -1.48 3.13 4.62
CA ASN A 81 -2.65 3.08 5.50
C ASN A 81 -2.58 4.14 6.61
N LYS A 82 -1.41 4.28 7.25
CA LYS A 82 -1.17 5.32 8.26
C LYS A 82 -1.38 6.72 7.69
N PHE A 83 -0.87 6.98 6.49
CA PHE A 83 -1.12 8.23 5.77
C PHE A 83 -2.62 8.47 5.54
N LEU A 84 -3.36 7.45 5.07
CA LEU A 84 -4.80 7.58 4.81
C LEU A 84 -5.58 7.91 6.09
N VAL A 85 -5.26 7.24 7.20
CA VAL A 85 -5.90 7.50 8.51
C VAL A 85 -5.54 8.89 9.03
N LYS A 86 -4.26 9.26 8.99
CA LYS A 86 -3.80 10.59 9.44
C LYS A 86 -4.51 11.74 8.70
N ASN A 87 -4.92 11.52 7.46
CA ASN A 87 -5.60 12.51 6.62
C ASN A 87 -7.13 12.28 6.54
N ASN A 88 -7.71 11.45 7.42
CA ASN A 88 -9.14 11.16 7.49
C ASN A 88 -9.75 10.55 6.20
N PHE A 89 -8.94 9.90 5.36
CA PHE A 89 -9.42 9.15 4.19
C PHE A 89 -9.88 7.73 4.54
N SER A 90 -9.33 7.16 5.61
CA SER A 90 -9.68 5.85 6.16
C SER A 90 -9.92 5.98 7.67
N ASN A 91 -10.81 5.16 8.22
CA ASN A 91 -11.17 5.23 9.63
C ASN A 91 -10.14 4.55 10.54
N GLU A 92 -9.42 3.54 10.03
CA GLU A 92 -8.54 2.73 10.87
C GLU A 92 -7.34 2.15 10.10
N ASN A 93 -6.36 1.65 10.87
CA ASN A 93 -5.24 0.90 10.34
C ASN A 93 -5.61 -0.58 10.23
N VAL A 94 -5.86 -1.04 8.99
CA VAL A 94 -6.24 -2.42 8.64
C VAL A 94 -5.05 -3.31 8.24
N VAL A 95 -3.84 -2.72 8.13
CA VAL A 95 -2.59 -3.44 7.84
C VAL A 95 -1.84 -3.73 9.15
N ASP A 96 -1.67 -5.02 9.46
CA ASP A 96 -0.95 -5.50 10.65
C ASP A 96 0.28 -6.29 10.22
N ILE A 97 1.46 -5.71 10.41
CA ILE A 97 2.74 -6.34 10.03
C ILE A 97 2.98 -7.70 10.67
N ARG A 98 2.40 -7.99 11.85
CA ARG A 98 2.57 -9.29 12.52
C ARG A 98 1.75 -10.38 11.86
N LYS A 99 0.65 -10.01 11.20
CA LYS A 99 -0.28 -10.92 10.51
C LYS A 99 -0.03 -10.97 9.00
N ASP A 100 0.32 -9.84 8.40
CA ASP A 100 0.36 -9.66 6.96
C ASP A 100 1.72 -9.97 6.34
N ARG A 101 2.79 -9.94 7.12
CA ARG A 101 4.09 -10.39 6.63
C ARG A 101 4.12 -11.92 6.46
N MET A 102 4.94 -12.38 5.54
CA MET A 102 5.31 -13.79 5.40
C MET A 102 6.43 -14.12 6.39
N LYS A 103 6.34 -15.28 7.04
CA LYS A 103 7.41 -15.82 7.88
C LYS A 103 8.57 -16.24 6.96
N VAL A 104 9.79 -15.86 7.35
CA VAL A 104 11.04 -16.33 6.74
C VAL A 104 11.44 -17.62 7.42
#